data_AF-A0A8D2HXT9-F1
#
_entry.id   AF-A0A8D2HXT9-F1
#
_cell.length_a   1.000
_cell.length_b   1.000
_cell.length_c   1.000
_cell.angle_alpha   90.00
_cell.angle_beta   90.00
_cell.angle_gamma   90.00
#
_symmetry.space_group_name_H-M   'P 1'
#
loop_
_entity.id
_entity.type
_entity.pdbx_description
1 polymer ?
#
loop_
_entity_poly.entity_id
_entity_poly.type
_entity_poly.pdbx_seq_one_letter_code
_entity_poly.pdbx_strand_id
1 'polypeptide(L)'
;MDSSWEDLTLAFSRTSMFPFFDIAHYLVSVMALKHRPGAVEGAWKNPFSSWFTAMLHCFGGGILSCILLAEPPLRFLANHTNVLLASSIWYIIFFCPWDLISQGYSFLPVQLLAAGMKEVTRTWKIIGGITHANSYYKNGWLVMIAIGWAQGAGGIIITNFEQLLKGDWKPEGNEWLKMSYPSKVTLLGSLIFTFQHTKHLTISKHNLMFLYTIFLVTTKVRVLGICSLAVASHFPQHL
;
A
#
# COMPACT_ATOMS: atom_id res chain seq x y z
N MET A 1 0.71 -27.48 -25.39
CA MET A 1 0.91 -26.04 -25.61
C MET A 1 0.42 -25.35 -24.36
N ASP A 2 1.31 -25.09 -23.41
CA ASP A 2 0.98 -24.10 -22.38
C ASP A 2 0.69 -22.80 -23.14
N SER A 3 -0.52 -22.27 -22.98
CA SER A 3 -0.96 -21.11 -23.76
C SER A 3 -0.06 -19.93 -23.44
N SER A 4 0.27 -19.08 -24.43
CA SER A 4 1.04 -17.82 -24.24
C SER A 4 0.58 -16.98 -23.04
N TRP A 5 -0.69 -17.11 -22.67
CA TRP A 5 -1.29 -16.55 -21.46
C TRP A 5 -0.70 -17.09 -20.15
N GLU A 6 -0.53 -18.40 -19.99
CA GLU A 6 0.01 -19.02 -18.78
C GLU A 6 1.46 -18.62 -18.54
N ASP A 7 2.25 -18.52 -19.61
CA ASP A 7 3.64 -18.04 -19.53
C ASP A 7 3.71 -16.59 -19.07
N LEU A 8 2.82 -15.73 -19.60
CA LEU A 8 2.72 -14.33 -19.22
C LEU A 8 2.35 -14.18 -17.73
N THR A 9 1.29 -14.85 -17.29
CA THR A 9 0.80 -14.74 -15.91
C THR A 9 1.78 -15.37 -14.91
N LEU A 10 2.47 -16.44 -15.31
CA LEU A 10 3.55 -17.04 -14.52
C LEU A 10 4.76 -16.11 -14.43
N ALA A 11 5.21 -15.50 -15.54
CA ALA A 11 6.30 -14.52 -15.53
C ALA A 11 5.95 -13.34 -14.62
N PHE A 12 4.73 -12.80 -14.74
CA PHE A 12 4.24 -11.74 -13.86
C PHE A 12 4.31 -12.13 -12.39
N SER A 13 3.86 -13.34 -12.02
CA SER A 13 3.88 -13.81 -10.64
C SER A 13 5.27 -13.90 -10.01
N ARG A 14 6.31 -14.10 -10.84
CA ARG A 14 7.71 -14.24 -10.42
C ARG A 14 8.45 -12.90 -10.35
N THR A 15 7.77 -11.80 -10.65
CA THR A 15 8.37 -10.46 -10.61
C THR A 15 8.86 -10.13 -9.19
N SER A 16 10.14 -9.74 -9.08
CA SER A 16 10.71 -9.27 -7.81
C SER A 16 10.12 -7.91 -7.44
N MET A 17 9.66 -7.77 -6.19
CA MET A 17 9.18 -6.49 -5.66
C MET A 17 10.34 -5.52 -5.36
N PHE A 18 11.50 -6.05 -4.96
CA PHE A 18 12.69 -5.26 -4.72
C PHE A 18 13.50 -5.07 -6.02
N PRO A 19 14.05 -3.87 -6.27
CA PRO A 19 13.91 -2.62 -5.51
C PRO A 19 12.76 -1.73 -6.00
N PHE A 20 12.34 -1.84 -7.26
CA PHE A 20 11.53 -0.82 -7.94
C PHE A 20 10.12 -0.67 -7.35
N PHE A 21 9.43 -1.78 -7.06
CA PHE A 21 8.07 -1.73 -6.51
C PHE A 21 8.07 -1.26 -5.05
N ASP A 22 9.09 -1.62 -4.27
CA ASP A 22 9.25 -1.13 -2.90
C ASP A 22 9.55 0.38 -2.88
N ILE A 23 10.42 0.88 -3.77
CA ILE A 23 10.65 2.32 -3.96
C ILE A 23 9.34 3.03 -4.27
N ALA A 24 8.55 2.53 -5.23
CA ALA A 24 7.28 3.14 -5.59
C ALA A 24 6.28 3.13 -4.42
N HIS A 25 6.17 2.01 -3.68
CA HIS A 25 5.33 1.92 -2.50
C HIS A 25 5.75 2.93 -1.42
N TYR A 26 7.05 3.07 -1.13
CA TYR A 26 7.56 4.03 -0.17
C TYR A 26 7.37 5.47 -0.65
N LEU A 27 7.69 5.78 -1.90
CA LEU A 27 7.49 7.09 -2.52
C LEU A 27 6.03 7.54 -2.42
N VAL A 28 5.08 6.73 -2.91
CA VAL A 28 3.65 7.09 -2.85
C VAL A 28 3.16 7.21 -1.41
N SER A 29 3.66 6.37 -0.50
CA SER A 29 3.26 6.40 0.92
C SER A 29 3.76 7.65 1.63
N VAL A 30 5.03 8.03 1.44
CA VAL A 30 5.61 9.22 2.04
C VAL A 30 5.08 10.50 1.39
N MET A 31 4.86 10.51 0.07
CA MET A 31 4.21 11.63 -0.61
C MET A 31 2.80 11.86 -0.06
N ALA A 32 2.02 10.80 0.17
CA ALA A 32 0.69 10.92 0.80
C ALA A 32 0.78 11.51 2.23
N LEU A 33 1.80 11.13 3.00
CA LEU A 33 2.07 11.72 4.31
C LEU A 33 2.44 13.21 4.20
N LYS A 34 3.30 13.58 3.26
CA LYS A 34 3.73 14.98 3.04
C LYS A 34 2.57 15.91 2.67
N HIS A 35 1.59 15.42 1.92
CA HIS A 35 0.40 16.19 1.56
C HIS A 35 -0.56 16.45 2.74
N ARG A 36 -0.36 15.81 3.90
CA ARG A 36 -1.17 16.12 5.08
C ARG A 36 -0.85 17.52 5.61
N PRO A 37 -1.85 18.29 6.07
CA PRO A 37 -1.61 19.62 6.61
C PRO A 37 -0.68 19.54 7.83
N GLY A 38 0.31 20.44 7.89
CA GLY A 38 1.29 20.47 8.98
C GLY A 38 2.38 19.39 8.95
N ALA A 39 2.35 18.45 8.00
CA ALA A 39 3.35 17.37 7.94
C ALA A 39 4.78 17.88 7.69
N VAL A 40 4.93 18.87 6.81
CA VAL A 40 6.24 19.47 6.50
C VAL A 40 6.78 20.24 7.71
N GLU A 41 5.97 21.11 8.31
CA GLU A 41 6.36 21.85 9.52
C GLU A 41 6.70 20.90 10.68
N GLY A 42 5.90 19.85 10.86
CA GLY A 42 6.15 18.80 11.84
C GLY A 42 7.47 18.05 11.60
N ALA A 43 7.86 17.82 10.35
CA ALA A 43 9.13 17.19 10.01
C ALA A 43 10.34 18.07 10.37
N TRP A 44 10.24 19.38 10.18
CA TRP A 44 11.31 20.32 10.57
C TRP A 44 11.40 20.52 12.08
N LYS A 45 10.26 20.56 12.79
CA LYS A 45 10.24 20.69 14.26
C LYS A 45 10.64 19.41 14.98
N ASN A 46 10.17 18.26 14.51
CA ASN A 46 10.34 16.96 15.15
C ASN A 46 10.65 15.87 14.10
N PRO A 47 11.89 15.83 13.56
CA PRO A 47 12.25 14.94 12.45
C PRO A 47 12.09 13.46 12.80
N PHE A 48 12.41 13.06 14.03
CA PHE A 48 12.22 11.67 14.48
C PHE A 48 10.74 11.25 14.46
N SER A 49 9.85 12.14 14.91
CA SER A 49 8.40 11.89 14.90
C SER A 49 7.87 11.73 13.48
N SER A 50 8.31 12.59 12.55
CA SER A 50 7.95 12.50 11.13
C SER A 50 8.49 11.22 10.48
N TRP A 51 9.76 10.87 10.74
CA TRP A 51 10.36 9.63 10.28
C TRP A 51 9.58 8.41 10.77
N PHE A 52 9.22 8.39 12.06
CA PHE A 52 8.45 7.30 12.63
C PHE A 52 7.07 7.17 11.98
N THR A 53 6.34 8.27 11.77
CA THR A 53 5.08 8.27 11.01
C THR A 53 5.26 7.74 9.59
N ALA A 54 6.36 8.11 8.91
CA ALA A 54 6.67 7.60 7.58
C ALA A 54 6.92 6.08 7.60
N MET A 55 7.63 5.56 8.60
CA MET A 55 7.83 4.12 8.78
C MET A 55 6.50 3.39 9.02
N LEU A 56 5.61 3.94 9.86
CA LEU A 56 4.28 3.38 10.08
C LEU A 56 3.44 3.36 8.80
N HIS A 57 3.53 4.40 7.96
CA HIS A 57 2.81 4.46 6.69
C HIS A 57 3.37 3.47 5.65
N CYS A 58 4.69 3.23 5.67
CA CYS A 58 5.36 2.31 4.76
C CYS A 58 5.20 0.83 5.16
N PHE A 59 5.30 0.53 6.45
CA PHE A 59 5.35 -0.83 7.01
C PHE A 59 4.08 -1.22 7.79
N GLY A 60 3.09 -0.34 7.92
CA GLY A 60 1.93 -0.55 8.77
C GLY A 60 1.11 -1.81 8.46
N GLY A 61 1.08 -2.27 7.21
CA GLY A 61 0.46 -3.56 6.87
C GLY A 61 1.18 -4.75 7.51
N GLY A 62 2.52 -4.72 7.51
CA GLY A 62 3.36 -5.71 8.17
C GLY A 62 3.23 -5.64 9.69
N ILE A 63 3.27 -4.43 10.26
CA ILE A 63 3.12 -4.20 11.71
C ILE A 63 1.78 -4.73 12.20
N LEU A 64 0.68 -4.36 11.53
CA LEU A 64 -0.66 -4.82 11.90
C LEU A 64 -0.77 -6.34 11.82
N SER A 65 -0.20 -6.95 10.76
CA SER A 65 -0.20 -8.41 10.64
C SER A 65 0.60 -9.11 11.75
N CYS A 66 1.72 -8.52 12.18
CA CYS A 66 2.51 -9.05 13.29
C CYS A 66 1.72 -8.99 14.60
N ILE A 67 1.06 -7.86 14.88
CA ILE A 67 0.20 -7.71 16.05
C ILE A 67 -0.91 -8.77 16.06
N LEU A 68 -1.59 -8.98 14.93
CA LEU A 68 -2.67 -9.97 14.83
C LEU A 68 -2.19 -11.42 14.96
N LEU A 69 -0.94 -11.71 14.58
CA LEU A 69 -0.32 -13.03 14.74
C LEU A 69 0.44 -13.19 16.07
N ALA A 70 0.41 -12.18 16.95
CA ALA A 70 1.23 -12.11 18.16
C ALA A 70 2.75 -12.27 17.91
N GLU A 71 3.21 -11.86 16.73
CA GLU A 71 4.63 -11.73 16.41
C GLU A 71 5.17 -10.36 16.86
N PRO A 72 6.50 -10.22 17.06
CA PRO A 72 7.11 -8.94 17.40
C PRO A 72 6.78 -7.87 16.34
N PRO A 73 6.06 -6.78 16.67
CA PRO A 73 5.68 -5.74 15.68
C PRO A 73 6.90 -4.99 15.13
N LEU A 74 8.04 -5.08 15.81
CA LEU A 74 9.33 -4.52 15.39
C LEU A 74 10.06 -5.39 14.36
N ARG A 75 9.47 -6.52 13.91
CA ARG A 75 10.09 -7.42 12.92
C ARG A 75 10.50 -6.71 11.62
N PHE A 76 9.82 -5.65 11.23
CA PHE A 76 10.21 -4.86 10.05
C PHE A 76 11.59 -4.20 10.20
N LEU A 77 12.05 -3.91 11.42
CA LEU A 77 13.36 -3.32 11.69
C LEU A 77 14.53 -4.27 11.42
N ALA A 78 14.27 -5.59 11.39
CA ALA A 78 15.28 -6.58 11.05
C ALA A 78 15.70 -6.52 9.58
N ASN A 79 14.85 -5.98 8.69
CA ASN A 79 15.20 -5.77 7.29
C ASN A 79 15.84 -4.39 7.10
N HIS A 80 17.13 -4.30 7.44
CA HIS A 80 17.90 -3.06 7.39
C HIS A 80 17.86 -2.40 6.00
N THR A 81 17.90 -3.18 4.92
CA THR A 81 17.86 -2.65 3.54
C THR A 81 16.58 -1.88 3.27
N ASN A 82 15.42 -2.46 3.62
CA ASN A 82 14.13 -1.81 3.41
C ASN A 82 13.92 -0.60 4.32
N VAL A 83 14.38 -0.67 5.57
CA VAL A 83 14.34 0.46 6.51
C VAL A 83 15.20 1.61 6.01
N LEU A 84 16.42 1.34 5.57
CA LEU A 84 17.32 2.37 5.02
C LEU A 84 16.75 2.97 3.74
N LEU A 85 16.18 2.15 2.85
CA LEU A 85 15.55 2.62 1.63
C LEU A 85 14.34 3.53 1.90
N ALA A 86 13.42 3.12 2.78
CA ALA A 86 12.28 3.93 3.19
C ALA A 86 12.72 5.23 3.89
N SER A 87 13.76 5.16 4.73
CA SER A 87 14.33 6.33 5.42
C SER A 87 14.98 7.31 4.44
N SER A 88 15.66 6.80 3.42
CA SER A 88 16.28 7.61 2.37
C SER A 88 15.22 8.34 1.55
N ILE A 89 14.15 7.64 1.16
CA ILE A 89 13.01 8.22 0.45
C ILE A 89 12.32 9.28 1.31
N TRP A 90 12.10 9.00 2.60
CA TRP A 90 11.57 9.99 3.55
C TRP A 90 12.43 11.24 3.62
N TYR A 91 13.74 11.08 3.78
CA TYR A 91 14.66 12.20 3.90
C TYR A 91 14.64 13.07 2.63
N ILE A 92 14.72 12.45 1.46
CA ILE A 92 14.69 13.15 0.17
C ILE A 92 13.36 13.91 0.00
N ILE A 93 12.21 13.30 0.32
CA ILE A 93 10.90 13.94 0.11
C ILE A 93 10.68 15.15 1.02
N PHE A 94 11.16 15.10 2.27
CA PHE A 94 10.94 16.17 3.25
C PHE A 94 12.01 17.26 3.24
N PHE A 95 13.27 16.92 2.94
CA PHE A 95 14.41 17.82 3.12
C PHE A 95 15.19 18.13 1.83
N CYS A 96 14.82 17.57 0.66
CA CYS A 96 15.50 17.88 -0.60
C CYS A 96 15.37 19.38 -0.93
N PRO A 97 16.48 20.08 -1.22
CA PRO A 97 16.43 21.48 -1.60
C PRO A 97 15.64 21.64 -2.91
N TRP A 98 14.81 22.68 -3.00
CA TRP A 98 13.93 22.97 -4.15
C TRP A 98 12.78 21.98 -4.39
N ASP A 99 12.62 20.98 -3.53
CA ASP A 99 11.50 20.03 -3.59
C ASP A 99 11.31 19.32 -4.95
N LEU A 100 12.43 19.03 -5.63
CA LEU A 100 12.47 18.48 -6.99
C LEU A 100 11.70 17.16 -7.13
N ILE A 101 11.77 16.30 -6.10
CA ILE A 101 11.07 15.01 -6.12
C ILE A 101 9.56 15.18 -6.04
N SER A 102 9.07 16.13 -5.22
CA SER A 102 7.63 16.37 -5.15
C SER A 102 7.13 17.02 -6.43
N GLN A 103 7.90 17.94 -7.02
CA GLN A 103 7.61 18.52 -8.33
C GLN A 103 7.57 17.44 -9.43
N GLY A 104 8.56 16.54 -9.45
CA GLY A 104 8.58 15.40 -10.36
C GLY A 104 7.40 14.44 -10.15
N TYR A 105 7.03 14.20 -8.89
CA TYR A 105 5.86 13.41 -8.56
C TYR A 105 4.54 14.13 -8.86
N SER A 106 4.50 15.46 -8.99
CA SER A 106 3.28 16.20 -9.36
C SER A 106 2.83 15.92 -10.80
N PHE A 107 3.72 15.41 -11.67
CA PHE A 107 3.34 15.03 -13.02
C PHE A 107 2.41 13.81 -13.04
N LEU A 108 1.24 13.97 -13.64
CA LEU A 108 0.22 12.92 -13.71
C LEU A 108 0.74 11.56 -14.22
N PRO A 109 1.55 11.46 -15.29
CA PRO A 109 2.10 10.17 -15.73
C PRO A 109 2.92 9.47 -14.65
N VAL A 110 3.70 10.23 -13.87
CA VAL A 110 4.53 9.70 -12.78
C VAL A 110 3.64 9.20 -11.64
N GLN A 111 2.59 9.95 -11.29
CA GLN A 111 1.62 9.52 -10.27
C GLN A 111 0.88 8.25 -10.69
N LEU A 112 0.44 8.16 -11.95
CA LEU A 112 -0.25 6.98 -12.46
C LEU A 112 0.66 5.75 -12.42
N LEU A 113 1.91 5.88 -12.85
CA LEU A 113 2.89 4.80 -12.81
C LEU A 113 3.17 4.36 -11.36
N ALA A 114 3.47 5.30 -10.47
CA ALA A 114 3.78 5.01 -9.07
C ALA A 114 2.58 4.42 -8.32
N ALA A 115 1.37 4.93 -8.56
CA ALA A 115 0.14 4.38 -8.02
C ALA A 115 -0.12 2.96 -8.54
N GLY A 116 0.09 2.71 -9.84
CA GLY A 116 0.00 1.39 -10.43
C GLY A 116 0.96 0.40 -9.76
N MET A 117 2.24 0.76 -9.66
CA MET A 117 3.26 -0.05 -8.99
C MET A 117 2.91 -0.35 -7.52
N LYS A 118 2.38 0.63 -6.78
CA LYS A 118 1.91 0.43 -5.41
C LYS A 118 0.79 -0.62 -5.32
N GLU A 119 -0.15 -0.60 -6.27
CA GLU A 119 -1.23 -1.59 -6.31
C GLU A 119 -0.71 -3.00 -6.67
N VAL A 120 0.35 -3.11 -7.48
CA VAL A 120 1.08 -4.37 -7.69
C VAL A 120 1.64 -4.87 -6.35
N THR A 121 2.40 -4.04 -5.62
CA THR A 121 2.93 -4.41 -4.29
C THR A 121 1.84 -4.86 -3.32
N ARG A 122 0.65 -4.24 -3.39
CA ARG A 122 -0.50 -4.60 -2.54
C ARG A 122 -0.94 -6.05 -2.76
N THR A 123 -1.05 -6.51 -4.00
CA THR A 123 -1.40 -7.91 -4.29
C THR A 123 -0.39 -8.87 -3.67
N TRP A 124 0.91 -8.60 -3.82
CA TRP A 124 1.96 -9.44 -3.24
C TRP A 124 1.90 -9.45 -1.71
N LYS A 125 1.62 -8.30 -1.07
CA LYS A 125 1.45 -8.22 0.39
C LYS A 125 0.26 -9.04 0.89
N ILE A 126 -0.90 -8.96 0.23
CA ILE A 126 -2.09 -9.74 0.59
C ILE A 126 -1.77 -11.24 0.56
N ILE A 127 -1.16 -11.69 -0.54
CA ILE A 127 -0.86 -13.11 -0.76
C ILE A 127 0.25 -13.60 0.17
N GLY A 128 1.26 -12.77 0.39
CA GLY A 128 2.29 -13.02 1.40
C GLY A 128 1.67 -13.21 2.78
N GLY A 129 0.73 -12.33 3.16
CA GLY A 129 -0.04 -12.43 4.41
C GLY A 129 -0.84 -13.71 4.53
N ILE A 130 -1.60 -14.09 3.50
CA ILE A 130 -2.39 -15.33 3.48
C ILE A 130 -1.49 -16.56 3.60
N THR A 131 -0.40 -16.59 2.83
CA THR A 131 0.56 -17.70 2.85
C THR A 131 1.24 -17.82 4.22
N HIS A 132 1.60 -16.67 4.82
CA HIS A 132 2.19 -16.58 6.15
C HIS A 132 1.22 -17.06 7.23
N ALA A 133 -0.02 -16.58 7.22
CA ALA A 133 -1.07 -17.01 8.15
C ALA A 133 -1.37 -18.51 8.06
N ASN A 134 -1.40 -19.07 6.84
CA ASN A 134 -1.62 -20.49 6.62
C ASN A 134 -0.48 -21.36 7.16
N SER A 135 0.73 -20.82 7.31
CA SER A 135 1.85 -21.56 7.92
C SER A 135 1.63 -21.82 9.41
N TYR A 136 0.96 -20.90 10.11
CA TYR A 136 0.56 -21.05 11.52
C TYR A 136 -0.77 -21.79 11.67
N TYR A 137 -1.79 -21.36 10.93
CA TYR A 137 -3.17 -21.83 11.07
C TYR A 137 -3.60 -22.56 9.79
N LYS A 138 -3.26 -23.84 9.70
CA LYS A 138 -3.70 -24.71 8.59
C LYS A 138 -5.23 -24.72 8.54
N ASN A 139 -5.82 -24.37 7.39
CA ASN A 139 -7.27 -24.26 7.16
C ASN A 139 -8.01 -23.19 8.00
N GLY A 140 -7.28 -22.29 8.69
CA GLY A 140 -7.86 -21.14 9.39
C GLY A 140 -8.28 -20.01 8.43
N TRP A 141 -9.29 -20.25 7.59
CA TRP A 141 -9.72 -19.31 6.53
C TRP A 141 -10.00 -17.89 7.04
N LEU A 142 -10.66 -17.73 8.19
CA LEU A 142 -10.89 -16.42 8.81
C LEU A 142 -9.59 -15.69 9.17
N VAL A 143 -8.60 -16.43 9.69
CA VAL A 143 -7.28 -15.88 10.04
C VAL A 143 -6.53 -15.47 8.77
N MET A 144 -6.56 -16.30 7.72
CA MET A 144 -5.96 -15.97 6.43
C MET A 144 -6.55 -14.68 5.83
N ILE A 145 -7.88 -14.54 5.87
CA ILE A 145 -8.58 -13.34 5.40
C ILE A 145 -8.16 -12.11 6.21
N ALA A 146 -8.15 -12.22 7.54
CA ALA A 146 -7.79 -11.11 8.43
C ALA A 146 -6.33 -10.65 8.20
N ILE A 147 -5.38 -11.57 8.08
CA ILE A 147 -3.98 -11.25 7.86
C ILE A 147 -3.71 -10.72 6.45
N GLY A 148 -4.34 -11.31 5.42
CA GLY A 148 -4.28 -10.79 4.05
C GLY A 148 -4.80 -9.35 3.97
N TRP A 149 -5.92 -9.08 4.64
CA TRP A 149 -6.53 -7.76 4.69
C TRP A 149 -5.65 -6.77 5.46
N ALA A 150 -5.10 -7.18 6.60
CA ALA A 150 -4.17 -6.37 7.39
C ALA A 150 -2.90 -6.02 6.58
N GLN A 151 -2.33 -6.95 5.82
CA GLN A 151 -1.18 -6.67 4.96
C GLN A 151 -1.51 -5.68 3.82
N GLY A 152 -2.73 -5.77 3.26
CA GLY A 152 -3.17 -4.93 2.16
C GLY A 152 -3.62 -3.52 2.56
N ALA A 153 -4.23 -3.35 3.74
CA ALA A 153 -4.87 -2.10 4.18
C ALA A 153 -4.40 -1.59 5.56
N GLY A 154 -3.57 -2.35 6.28
CA GLY A 154 -3.19 -2.03 7.66
C GLY A 154 -2.41 -0.74 7.84
N GLY A 155 -1.76 -0.23 6.79
CA GLY A 155 -1.11 1.08 6.82
C GLY A 155 -2.05 2.19 7.27
N ILE A 156 -3.28 2.20 6.76
CA ILE A 156 -4.27 3.24 7.08
C ILE A 156 -4.69 3.12 8.55
N ILE A 157 -5.00 1.90 9.00
CA ILE A 157 -5.41 1.61 10.38
C ILE A 157 -4.34 2.05 11.39
N ILE A 158 -3.09 1.65 11.17
CA ILE A 158 -1.98 2.00 12.05
C ILE A 158 -1.74 3.51 12.07
N THR A 159 -1.83 4.18 10.92
CA THR A 159 -1.62 5.64 10.86
C THR A 159 -2.75 6.43 11.51
N ASN A 160 -3.99 5.95 11.47
CA ASN A 160 -5.10 6.59 12.18
C ASN A 160 -4.96 6.42 13.70
N PHE A 161 -4.48 5.25 14.15
CA PHE A 161 -4.16 5.04 15.55
C PHE A 161 -3.00 5.93 16.03
N GLU A 162 -1.98 6.12 15.19
CA GLU A 162 -0.89 7.05 15.49
C GLU A 162 -1.35 8.51 15.59
N GLN A 163 -2.26 8.96 14.70
CA GLN A 163 -2.85 10.29 14.80
C GLN A 163 -3.66 10.48 16.09
N LEU A 164 -4.41 9.45 16.51
CA LEU A 164 -5.09 9.45 17.79
C LEU A 164 -4.11 9.63 18.95
N LEU A 165 -2.97 8.93 18.95
CA LEU A 165 -1.93 9.06 19.97
C LEU A 165 -1.27 10.45 19.98
N LYS A 166 -1.17 11.11 18.82
CA LYS A 166 -0.63 12.47 18.69
C LYS A 166 -1.63 13.58 19.09
N GLY A 167 -2.87 13.23 19.41
CA GLY A 167 -3.90 14.18 19.83
C GLY A 167 -4.63 14.88 18.66
N ASP A 168 -4.30 14.57 17.41
CA ASP A 168 -4.94 15.12 16.20
C ASP A 168 -6.22 14.33 15.84
N TRP A 169 -7.08 14.09 16.83
CA TRP A 169 -8.32 13.33 16.62
C TRP A 169 -9.35 14.17 15.84
N LYS A 170 -9.41 13.95 14.52
CA LYS A 170 -10.49 14.41 13.65
C LYS A 170 -11.31 13.20 13.19
N PRO A 171 -12.42 12.85 13.88
CA PRO A 171 -13.24 11.72 13.51
C PRO A 171 -14.14 12.10 12.32
N GLU A 172 -13.56 12.34 11.14
CA GLU A 172 -14.33 12.38 9.90
C GLU A 172 -14.64 10.94 9.46
N GLY A 173 -15.58 10.33 10.19
CA GLY A 173 -16.18 9.03 9.87
C GLY A 173 -15.27 7.83 10.11
N ASN A 174 -15.45 7.16 11.26
CA ASN A 174 -14.87 5.86 11.60
C ASN A 174 -14.68 4.97 10.36
N GLU A 175 -13.45 4.74 9.90
CA GLU A 175 -13.16 3.87 8.75
C GLU A 175 -13.63 2.43 8.97
N TRP A 176 -13.76 2.01 10.22
CA TRP A 176 -14.41 0.75 10.61
C TRP A 176 -15.90 0.72 10.26
N LEU A 177 -16.58 1.87 10.31
CA LEU A 177 -18.01 2.03 9.99
C LEU A 177 -18.25 2.41 8.52
N LYS A 178 -17.31 3.14 7.89
CA LYS A 178 -17.28 3.46 6.46
C LYS A 178 -15.93 3.07 5.86
N MET A 179 -15.80 1.79 5.49
CA MET A 179 -14.57 1.28 4.91
C MET A 179 -14.22 1.99 3.60
N SER A 180 -12.97 2.49 3.51
CA SER A 180 -12.46 3.14 2.30
C SER A 180 -12.46 2.17 1.11
N TYR A 181 -12.51 2.71 -0.12
CA TYR A 181 -12.48 1.88 -1.33
C TYR A 181 -11.27 0.93 -1.36
N PRO A 182 -10.02 1.36 -1.09
CA PRO A 182 -8.88 0.44 -1.02
C PRO A 182 -9.03 -0.65 0.04
N SER A 183 -9.60 -0.34 1.21
CA SER A 183 -9.85 -1.31 2.27
C SER A 183 -10.94 -2.34 1.87
N LYS A 184 -11.95 -1.94 1.09
CA LYS A 184 -12.96 -2.85 0.51
C LYS A 184 -12.35 -3.81 -0.49
N VAL A 185 -11.55 -3.31 -1.43
CA VAL A 185 -10.98 -4.17 -2.48
C VAL A 185 -9.89 -5.10 -1.92
N THR A 186 -9.13 -4.66 -0.93
CA THR A 186 -8.18 -5.54 -0.21
C THR A 186 -8.89 -6.66 0.55
N LEU A 187 -10.02 -6.37 1.21
CA LEU A 187 -10.82 -7.40 1.87
C LEU A 187 -11.36 -8.41 0.86
N LEU A 188 -11.91 -7.94 -0.26
CA LEU A 188 -12.36 -8.80 -1.36
C LEU A 188 -11.23 -9.65 -1.92
N GLY A 189 -10.05 -9.05 -2.16
CA GLY A 189 -8.87 -9.79 -2.59
C GLY A 189 -8.48 -10.87 -1.58
N SER A 190 -8.50 -10.53 -0.29
CA SER A 190 -8.16 -11.47 0.78
C SER A 190 -9.11 -12.67 0.85
N LEU A 191 -10.41 -12.44 0.64
CA LEU A 191 -11.42 -13.50 0.52
C LEU A 191 -11.14 -14.41 -0.68
N ILE A 192 -10.99 -13.83 -1.87
CA ILE A 192 -10.82 -14.58 -3.11
C ILE A 192 -9.50 -15.37 -3.10
N PHE A 193 -8.39 -14.77 -2.67
CA PHE A 193 -7.11 -15.47 -2.55
C PHE A 193 -7.12 -16.55 -1.46
N THR A 194 -7.85 -16.36 -0.36
CA THR A 194 -8.01 -17.40 0.66
C THR A 194 -8.77 -18.60 0.09
N PHE A 195 -9.88 -18.36 -0.62
CA PHE A 195 -10.63 -19.44 -1.26
C PHE A 195 -9.87 -20.14 -2.38
N GLN A 196 -9.00 -19.42 -3.09
CA GLN A 196 -8.06 -20.03 -4.03
C GLN A 196 -7.03 -20.89 -3.30
N HIS A 197 -6.51 -20.42 -2.17
CA HIS A 197 -5.53 -21.14 -1.35
C HIS A 197 -6.12 -22.42 -0.71
N THR A 198 -7.38 -22.39 -0.28
CA THR A 198 -8.11 -23.56 0.27
C THR A 198 -8.70 -24.47 -0.81
N LYS A 199 -8.36 -24.25 -2.10
CA LYS A 199 -8.82 -25.05 -3.25
C LYS A 199 -10.34 -25.03 -3.49
N HIS A 200 -11.06 -24.00 -3.02
CA HIS A 200 -12.47 -23.80 -3.36
C HIS A 200 -12.66 -23.14 -4.73
N LEU A 201 -11.67 -22.38 -5.21
CA LEU A 201 -11.63 -21.88 -6.59
C LEU A 201 -10.71 -22.72 -7.48
N THR A 202 -11.23 -23.17 -8.62
CA THR A 202 -10.49 -23.93 -9.64
C THR A 202 -9.69 -23.02 -10.59
N ILE A 203 -9.12 -21.92 -10.08
CA ILE A 203 -8.25 -21.00 -10.83
C ILE A 203 -6.82 -21.12 -10.30
N SER A 204 -5.84 -21.04 -11.20
CA SER A 204 -4.44 -21.03 -10.80
C SER A 204 -4.10 -19.73 -10.06
N LYS A 205 -3.19 -19.82 -9.08
CA LYS A 205 -2.77 -18.68 -8.25
C LYS A 205 -2.23 -17.54 -9.10
N HIS A 206 -1.42 -17.86 -10.11
CA HIS A 206 -0.78 -16.87 -11.00
C HIS A 206 -1.79 -16.16 -11.91
N ASN A 207 -2.79 -16.86 -12.44
CA ASN A 207 -3.86 -16.23 -13.19
C ASN A 207 -4.69 -15.29 -12.30
N LEU A 208 -5.03 -15.73 -11.10
CA LEU A 208 -5.79 -14.90 -10.16
C LEU A 208 -4.99 -13.66 -9.72
N MET A 209 -3.68 -13.82 -9.46
CA MET A 209 -2.76 -12.72 -9.18
C MET A 209 -2.76 -11.67 -10.27
N PHE A 210 -2.64 -12.12 -11.52
CA PHE A 210 -2.63 -11.22 -12.67
C PHE A 210 -3.96 -10.48 -12.82
N LEU A 211 -5.09 -11.20 -12.84
CA LEU A 211 -6.42 -10.61 -13.02
C LEU A 211 -6.77 -9.62 -11.91
N TYR A 212 -6.51 -9.97 -10.65
CA TYR A 212 -6.76 -9.09 -9.52
C TYR A 212 -5.89 -7.83 -9.56
N THR A 213 -4.61 -7.97 -9.96
CA THR A 213 -3.71 -6.82 -10.05
C THR A 213 -4.09 -5.88 -11.19
N ILE A 214 -4.44 -6.42 -12.37
CA ILE A 214 -4.94 -5.60 -13.48
C ILE A 214 -6.22 -4.86 -13.09
N PHE A 215 -7.13 -5.52 -12.37
CA PHE A 215 -8.34 -4.88 -11.82
C PHE A 215 -7.99 -3.71 -10.90
N LEU A 216 -7.12 -3.92 -9.91
CA LEU A 216 -6.67 -2.87 -8.98
C LEU A 216 -6.01 -1.70 -9.70
N VAL A 217 -5.04 -1.97 -10.57
CA VAL A 217 -4.29 -0.96 -11.31
C VAL A 217 -5.25 -0.16 -12.20
N THR A 218 -6.10 -0.84 -12.98
CA THR A 218 -7.05 -0.17 -13.88
C THR A 218 -8.02 0.73 -13.12
N THR A 219 -8.58 0.25 -12.00
CA THR A 219 -9.50 1.08 -11.22
C THR A 219 -8.77 2.25 -10.56
N LYS A 220 -7.56 2.05 -10.03
CA LYS A 220 -6.77 3.12 -9.41
C LYS A 220 -6.40 4.21 -10.41
N VAL A 221 -5.94 3.81 -11.60
CA VAL A 221 -5.59 4.70 -12.72
C VAL A 221 -6.82 5.47 -13.19
N ARG A 222 -7.99 4.82 -13.34
CA ARG A 222 -9.23 5.51 -13.71
C ARG A 222 -9.66 6.55 -12.68
N VAL A 223 -9.64 6.22 -11.38
CA VAL A 223 -10.01 7.16 -10.32
C VAL A 223 -9.08 8.37 -10.32
N LEU A 224 -7.77 8.15 -10.42
CA LEU A 224 -6.79 9.25 -10.43
C LEU A 224 -6.90 10.11 -11.70
N GLY A 225 -7.14 9.48 -12.86
CA GLY A 225 -7.36 10.17 -14.13
C GLY A 225 -8.63 11.03 -14.14
N ILE A 226 -9.75 10.51 -13.64
CA ILE A 226 -11.02 11.25 -13.54
C ILE A 226 -10.87 12.43 -12.56
N CYS A 227 -10.23 12.21 -11.41
CA CYS A 227 -10.00 13.27 -10.43
C CYS A 227 -9.14 14.41 -11.02
N SER A 228 -8.13 14.06 -11.81
CA SER A 228 -7.27 15.05 -12.48
C SER A 228 -8.01 15.85 -13.56
N LEU A 229 -8.88 15.18 -14.34
CA LEU A 229 -9.73 15.85 -15.33
C LEU A 229 -10.75 16.80 -14.67
N ALA A 230 -11.33 16.39 -13.54
CA ALA A 230 -12.27 17.22 -12.78
C ALA A 230 -11.61 18.49 -12.19
N VAL A 231 -10.36 18.39 -11.71
CA VAL A 231 -9.59 19.56 -11.24
C VAL A 231 -9.21 20.47 -12.41
N ALA A 232 -8.86 19.91 -13.57
CA ALA A 232 -8.58 20.71 -14.77
C ALA A 232 -9.82 21.48 -15.27
N SER A 233 -11.02 20.93 -15.13
CA SER A 233 -12.27 21.62 -15.50
C SER A 233 -12.70 22.74 -14.54
N HIS A 234 -12.08 22.85 -13.35
CA HIS A 234 -12.40 23.87 -12.35
C HIS A 234 -11.42 25.06 -12.33
N PHE A 235 -10.41 25.09 -13.21
CA PHE A 235 -9.66 26.33 -13.45
C PHE A 235 -10.49 27.25 -14.35
N PRO A 236 -10.98 28.41 -13.86
CA PRO A 236 -11.66 29.37 -14.73
C PRO A 236 -10.66 29.91 -15.75
N GLN A 237 -11.05 29.81 -17.03
CA GLN A 237 -10.47 30.61 -18.10
C GLN A 237 -10.79 32.09 -17.81
N HIS A 238 -9.97 32.75 -16.98
CA HIS A 238 -9.90 34.20 -16.96
C HIS A 238 -8.58 34.63 -17.60
N LEU A 239 -8.68 34.82 -18.91
CA LEU A 239 -7.89 35.75 -19.70
C LEU A 239 -8.80 36.95 -20.02
#